data_AF-F2I177-F1
#
_entry.id   AF-F2I177-F1
#
_cell.length_a   1.000
_cell.length_b   1.000
_cell.length_c   1.000
_cell.angle_alpha   90.00
_cell.angle_beta   90.00
_cell.angle_gamma   90.00
#
_symmetry.space_group_name_H-M   'P 1'
#
loop_
_entity.id
_entity.type
_entity.pdbx_description
1 polymer ?
#
loop_
_entity_poly.entity_id
_entity_poly.type
_entity_poly.pdbx_seq_one_letter_code
_entity_poly.pdbx_strand_id
1 'polypeptide(L)'
;MIKKAKLSQKNKLLNIKKIRNSIDKIDDQILKYLSLRRKEVMKITKYKKRSEIVDQKRIASMLKKLVRKGKALNIEPYVIENLWKAMIRSFIKLEREKI
;
A
#
# COMPACT_ATOMS: atom_id res chain seq x y z
N MET A 1 -3.27 -0.95 46.05
CA MET A 1 -2.86 -1.61 44.78
C MET A 1 -3.71 -1.20 43.56
N ILE A 2 -5.03 -1.00 43.70
CA ILE A 2 -5.97 -0.69 42.59
C ILE A 2 -5.62 0.59 41.79
N LYS A 3 -5.13 1.66 42.45
CA LYS A 3 -4.76 2.94 41.81
C LYS A 3 -3.57 2.80 40.84
N LYS A 4 -2.60 1.92 41.15
CA LYS A 4 -1.40 1.67 40.33
C LYS A 4 -1.73 0.89 39.05
N ALA A 5 -2.66 -0.06 39.12
CA ALA A 5 -3.18 -0.80 37.96
C ALA A 5 -3.97 0.09 36.99
N LYS A 6 -4.81 0.99 37.50
CA LYS A 6 -5.54 1.98 36.67
C LYS A 6 -4.59 2.96 35.96
N LEU A 7 -3.52 3.39 36.63
CA LEU A 7 -2.49 4.26 36.04
C LEU A 7 -1.70 3.53 34.93
N SER A 8 -1.35 2.25 35.13
CA SER A 8 -0.71 1.40 34.12
C SER A 8 -1.58 1.23 32.87
N GLN A 9 -2.89 1.00 33.05
CA GLN A 9 -3.84 0.89 31.94
C GLN A 9 -3.99 2.20 31.16
N LYS A 10 -4.03 3.35 31.86
CA LYS A 10 -4.04 4.67 31.22
C LYS A 10 -2.79 4.91 30.37
N ASN A 11 -1.61 4.53 30.87
CA ASN A 11 -0.35 4.66 30.14
C ASN A 11 -0.31 3.76 28.89
N LYS A 12 -0.84 2.53 28.99
CA LYS A 12 -1.01 1.64 27.83
C LYS A 12 -1.87 2.28 26.74
N LEU A 13 -3.02 2.85 27.10
CA LEU A 13 -3.93 3.50 26.15
C LEU A 13 -3.29 4.73 25.49
N LEU A 14 -2.55 5.53 26.25
CA LEU A 14 -1.81 6.67 25.72
C LEU A 14 -0.74 6.23 24.71
N ASN A 15 0.00 5.16 25.00
CA ASN A 15 1.00 4.63 24.07
C ASN A 15 0.38 4.07 22.79
N ILE A 16 -0.74 3.34 22.90
CA ILE A 16 -1.50 2.87 21.73
C ILE A 16 -1.94 4.06 20.86
N LYS A 17 -2.46 5.13 21.48
CA LYS A 17 -2.87 6.34 20.76
C LYS A 17 -1.69 6.98 20.03
N LYS A 18 -0.52 7.09 20.67
CA LYS A 18 0.70 7.63 20.03
C LYS A 18 1.16 6.79 18.84
N ILE A 19 1.11 5.46 18.96
CA ILE A 19 1.47 4.54 17.86
C ILE A 19 0.49 4.69 16.70
N ARG A 20 -0.83 4.72 16.97
CA ARG A 20 -1.86 4.94 15.94
C ARG A 20 -1.68 6.27 15.22
N ASN A 21 -1.46 7.36 15.96
CA ASN A 21 -1.18 8.66 15.34
C ASN A 21 0.08 8.64 14.44
N SER A 22 1.03 7.74 14.70
CA SER A 22 2.21 7.58 13.84
C SER A 22 1.89 6.77 12.58
N ILE A 23 1.02 5.76 12.71
CA ILE A 23 0.46 5.00 11.56
C ILE A 23 -0.36 5.93 10.67
N ASP A 24 -1.26 6.74 11.22
CA ASP A 24 -2.10 7.66 10.47
C ASP A 24 -1.26 8.62 9.60
N LYS A 25 -0.15 9.12 10.15
CA LYS A 25 0.80 9.97 9.40
C LYS A 25 1.48 9.22 8.25
N ILE A 26 1.77 7.94 8.41
CA ILE A 26 2.33 7.10 7.34
C ILE A 26 1.27 6.87 6.26
N ASP A 27 0.03 6.60 6.66
CA ASP A 27 -1.09 6.40 5.75
C ASP A 27 -1.36 7.64 4.89
N ASP A 28 -1.25 8.84 5.46
CA ASP A 28 -1.31 10.10 4.71
C ASP A 28 -0.22 10.19 3.63
N GLN A 29 1.00 9.70 3.90
CA GLN A 29 2.05 9.66 2.89
C GLN A 29 1.76 8.60 1.82
N ILE A 30 1.24 7.43 2.22
CA ILE A 30 0.83 6.39 1.27
C ILE A 30 -0.24 6.94 0.31
N LEU A 31 -1.23 7.70 0.81
CA LEU A 31 -2.25 8.34 -0.04
C LEU A 31 -1.64 9.33 -1.04
N LYS A 32 -0.65 10.12 -0.64
CA LYS A 32 0.08 11.01 -1.55
C LYS A 32 0.79 10.22 -2.65
N TYR A 33 1.50 9.14 -2.30
CA TYR A 33 2.16 8.29 -3.29
C TYR A 33 1.17 7.57 -4.21
N LEU A 34 0.02 7.13 -3.69
CA LEU A 34 -1.05 6.56 -4.50
C LEU A 34 -1.60 7.57 -5.51
N SER A 35 -1.76 8.83 -5.12
CA SER A 35 -2.17 9.91 -6.02
C SER A 35 -1.16 10.12 -7.16
N LEU A 36 0.14 10.11 -6.84
CA LEU A 36 1.21 10.18 -7.85
C LEU A 36 1.19 8.97 -8.79
N ARG A 37 1.08 7.75 -8.24
CA ARG A 37 0.96 6.52 -9.05
C ARG A 37 -0.25 6.57 -9.97
N ARG A 38 -1.39 7.10 -9.50
CA ARG A 38 -2.60 7.29 -10.32
C ARG A 38 -2.32 8.20 -11.52
N LYS A 39 -1.61 9.32 -11.33
CA LYS A 39 -1.27 10.23 -12.43
C LYS A 39 -0.49 9.51 -13.53
N GLU A 40 0.47 8.66 -13.18
CA GLU A 40 1.23 7.87 -14.17
C GLU A 40 0.36 6.82 -14.87
N VAL A 41 -0.53 6.15 -14.14
CA VAL A 41 -1.50 5.22 -14.76
C VAL A 41 -2.39 5.96 -15.77
N MET A 42 -2.88 7.15 -15.45
CA MET A 42 -3.68 7.96 -16.39
C MET A 42 -2.91 8.43 -17.63
N LYS A 43 -1.57 8.50 -17.56
CA LYS A 43 -0.75 8.77 -18.76
C LYS A 43 -0.69 7.53 -19.65
N ILE A 44 -0.51 6.34 -19.06
CA ILE A 44 -0.35 5.10 -19.82
C ILE A 44 -1.63 4.69 -20.56
N THR A 45 -2.81 5.06 -20.03
CA THR A 45 -4.10 4.76 -20.69
C THR A 45 -4.21 5.38 -22.08
N LYS A 46 -3.49 6.47 -22.37
CA LYS A 46 -3.48 7.12 -23.69
C LYS A 46 -2.83 6.29 -24.78
N TYR A 47 -2.03 5.30 -24.40
CA TYR A 47 -1.20 4.51 -25.31
C TYR A 47 -1.62 3.05 -25.42
N LYS A 48 -2.65 2.62 -24.66
CA LYS A 48 -3.07 1.22 -24.58
C LYS A 48 -4.45 1.02 -25.17
N LYS A 49 -4.65 -0.12 -25.82
CA LYS A 49 -5.97 -0.67 -26.11
C LYS A 49 -6.49 -1.47 -24.91
N ARG A 50 -7.80 -1.70 -24.88
CA ARG A 50 -8.48 -2.44 -23.80
C ARG A 50 -7.90 -3.85 -23.56
N SER A 51 -7.45 -4.51 -24.63
CA SER A 51 -6.78 -5.82 -24.59
C SER A 51 -5.37 -5.78 -23.97
N GLU A 52 -4.72 -4.62 -23.91
CA GLU A 52 -3.33 -4.43 -23.47
C GLU A 52 -3.23 -3.91 -22.02
N ILE A 53 -4.37 -3.69 -21.36
CA ILE A 53 -4.42 -3.23 -19.96
C ILE A 53 -3.70 -4.21 -19.05
N VAL A 54 -3.94 -5.52 -19.23
CA VAL A 54 -3.36 -6.56 -18.38
C VAL A 54 -2.10 -7.15 -19.02
N ASP A 55 -0.94 -6.66 -18.59
CA ASP A 55 0.37 -7.23 -18.95
C ASP A 55 0.89 -8.15 -17.82
N GLN A 56 0.64 -9.45 -17.98
CA GLN A 56 1.02 -10.46 -16.99
C GLN A 56 2.54 -10.58 -16.81
N LYS A 57 3.32 -10.45 -17.89
CA LYS A 57 4.79 -10.52 -17.84
C LYS A 57 5.36 -9.36 -17.03
N ARG A 58 4.84 -8.15 -17.25
CA ARG A 58 5.22 -6.95 -16.49
C ARG A 58 4.84 -7.06 -15.02
N ILE A 59 3.63 -7.54 -14.72
CA ILE A 59 3.13 -7.73 -13.34
C ILE A 59 4.03 -8.71 -12.58
N ALA A 60 4.31 -9.88 -13.16
CA ALA A 60 5.18 -10.88 -12.54
C ALA A 60 6.59 -10.34 -12.26
N SER A 61 7.20 -9.68 -13.25
CA SER A 61 8.53 -9.05 -13.10
C SER A 61 8.53 -7.95 -12.03
N MET A 62 7.46 -7.15 -11.96
CA MET A 62 7.30 -6.10 -10.95
C MET A 62 7.21 -6.67 -9.54
N LEU A 63 6.34 -7.66 -9.31
CA LEU A 63 6.15 -8.28 -8.00
C LEU A 63 7.44 -8.93 -7.50
N LYS A 64 8.15 -9.67 -8.37
CA LYS A 64 9.46 -10.26 -8.02
C LYS A 64 10.47 -9.20 -7.55
N LYS A 65 10.55 -8.06 -8.24
CA LYS A 65 11.44 -6.94 -7.87
C LYS A 65 11.03 -6.31 -6.54
N LEU A 66 9.73 -6.12 -6.31
CA LEU A 66 9.20 -5.51 -5.08
C LEU A 66 9.39 -6.42 -3.86
N VAL A 67 9.11 -7.71 -3.99
CA VAL A 67 9.34 -8.69 -2.90
C VAL A 67 10.81 -8.69 -2.49
N ARG A 68 11.73 -8.69 -3.47
CA ARG A 68 13.18 -8.59 -3.17
C ARG A 68 13.53 -7.31 -2.42
N LYS A 69 12.99 -6.16 -2.83
CA LYS A 69 13.20 -4.88 -2.14
C LYS A 69 12.59 -4.87 -0.73
N GLY A 70 11.38 -5.40 -0.57
CA GLY A 70 10.68 -5.48 0.71
C GLY A 70 11.41 -6.37 1.71
N LYS A 71 11.94 -7.52 1.27
CA LYS A 71 12.79 -8.38 2.11
C LYS A 71 14.01 -7.63 2.67
N ALA A 72 14.67 -6.81 1.84
CA ALA A 72 15.80 -5.97 2.29
C ALA A 72 15.42 -4.87 3.29
N LEU A 73 14.12 -4.56 3.41
CA LEU A 73 13.56 -3.63 4.38
C LEU A 73 12.90 -4.34 5.58
N ASN A 74 13.13 -5.65 5.75
CA ASN A 74 12.50 -6.49 6.78
C ASN A 74 10.96 -6.51 6.73
N ILE A 75 10.39 -6.45 5.52
CA ILE A 75 8.95 -6.61 5.30
C ILE A 75 8.68 -8.02 4.80
N GLU A 76 7.69 -8.69 5.38
CA GLU A 76 7.32 -10.05 5.02
C GLU A 76 6.82 -10.11 3.57
N PRO A 77 7.25 -11.12 2.78
CA PRO A 77 6.88 -11.23 1.37
C PRO A 77 5.37 -11.20 1.12
N TYR A 78 4.58 -11.82 2.00
CA TYR A 78 3.12 -11.88 1.84
C TYR A 78 2.47 -10.49 1.97
N VAL A 79 3.02 -9.59 2.79
CA VAL A 79 2.53 -8.21 2.94
C VAL A 79 2.72 -7.46 1.63
N ILE A 80 3.92 -7.55 1.05
CA ILE A 80 4.24 -6.92 -0.24
C ILE A 80 3.39 -7.51 -1.37
N GLU A 81 3.30 -8.83 -1.46
CA GLU A 81 2.54 -9.46 -2.53
C GLU A 81 1.05 -9.10 -2.47
N ASN A 82 0.42 -9.19 -1.30
CA ASN A 82 -1.00 -8.94 -1.16
C ASN A 82 -1.34 -7.48 -1.44
N LEU A 83 -0.57 -6.54 -0.87
CA LEU A 83 -0.82 -5.12 -1.06
C LEU A 83 -0.65 -4.71 -2.52
N TRP A 84 0.42 -5.14 -3.19
CA TRP A 84 0.63 -4.77 -4.60
C TRP A 84 -0.33 -5.50 -5.53
N LYS A 85 -0.71 -6.76 -5.27
CA LYS A 85 -1.77 -7.43 -6.05
C LYS A 85 -3.09 -6.70 -5.93
N ALA A 86 -3.48 -6.27 -4.72
CA ALA A 86 -4.69 -5.46 -4.52
C ALA A 86 -4.60 -4.13 -5.28
N MET A 87 -3.48 -3.41 -5.14
CA MET A 87 -3.23 -2.15 -5.83
C MET A 87 -3.31 -2.31 -7.35
N ILE A 88 -2.66 -3.32 -7.92
CA ILE A 88 -2.68 -3.60 -9.36
C ILE A 88 -4.11 -3.87 -9.84
N ARG A 89 -4.89 -4.70 -9.12
CA ARG A 89 -6.30 -4.96 -9.46
C ARG A 89 -7.12 -3.67 -9.47
N SER A 90 -6.95 -2.81 -8.46
CA SER A 90 -7.67 -1.52 -8.39
C SER A 90 -7.31 -0.59 -9.55
N PHE A 91 -6.04 -0.52 -9.94
CA PHE A 91 -5.63 0.33 -11.07
C PHE A 91 -6.01 -0.26 -12.44
N ILE A 92 -6.00 -1.58 -12.62
CA ILE A 92 -6.56 -2.22 -13.82
C ILE A 92 -8.04 -1.89 -13.97
N LYS A 93 -8.80 -1.91 -12.86
CA LYS A 93 -10.20 -1.47 -12.86
C LYS A 93 -10.33 -0.02 -13.30
N LEU A 94 -9.53 0.89 -12.75
CA LEU A 94 -9.51 2.29 -13.15
C LEU A 94 -9.16 2.46 -14.64
N GLU A 95 -8.15 1.75 -15.16
CA GLU A 95 -7.77 1.81 -16.57
C GLU A 95 -8.94 1.40 -17.48
N ARG A 96 -9.67 0.34 -17.12
CA ARG A 96 -10.85 -0.15 -17.87
C ARG A 96 -12.04 0.80 -17.88
N GLU A 97 -12.13 1.71 -16.90
CA GLU A 97 -13.17 2.76 -16.84
C GLU A 97 -12.77 4.00 -17.65
N LYS A 98 -11.51 4.10 -18.09
CA LYS A 98 -10.95 5.29 -18.75
C LYS A 98 -10.54 5.06 -20.21
N ILE A 99 -10.34 3.80 -20.61
CA ILE A 99 -10.14 3.32 -21.99
C ILE A 99 -11.44 2.71 -22.48
#